data_AF-F1YV64-F1
#
_entry.id   AF-F1YV64-F1
#
_cell.length_a   1.000
_cell.length_b   1.000
_cell.length_c   1.000
_cell.angle_alpha   90.00
_cell.angle_beta   90.00
_cell.angle_gamma   90.00
#
_symmetry.space_group_name_H-M   'P 1'
#
loop_
_entity.id
_entity.type
_entity.pdbx_description
1 polymer ?
#
loop_
_entity_poly.entity_id
_entity_poly.type
_entity_poly.pdbx_seq_one_letter_code
_entity_poly.pdbx_strand_id
1 'polypeptide(L)'
;MKKVFLALGLLPLLAACADTSQGKLRQAVYDVDSAYHVLANPMPDVMAGKVPGVALTDTQKTIAKAASQTVFNEIQSLETSIESGNSITQTAVSALQADFASFETCWAGLKTGTTPDACAAINGSK
;
A
#
# COMPACT_ATOMS: atom_id res chain seq x y z
N MET A 1 -58.81 -19.72 10.26
CA MET A 1 -58.85 -18.49 9.44
C MET A 1 -57.63 -17.64 9.77
N LYS A 2 -56.84 -17.22 8.74
CA LYS A 2 -55.95 -16.03 8.60
C LYS A 2 -54.97 -15.70 9.76
N LYS A 3 -53.67 -15.37 9.64
CA LYS A 3 -52.67 -15.00 8.60
C LYS A 3 -51.29 -15.05 9.34
N VAL A 4 -50.21 -15.68 8.84
CA VAL A 4 -49.15 -15.10 7.97
C VAL A 4 -48.52 -13.83 8.58
N PHE A 5 -47.20 -13.59 8.73
CA PHE A 5 -45.90 -14.26 8.52
C PHE A 5 -44.85 -13.21 9.00
N LEU A 6 -43.62 -13.66 9.32
CA LEU A 6 -42.32 -12.95 9.14
C LEU A 6 -42.09 -11.54 9.74
N ALA A 7 -41.24 -11.48 10.78
CA ALA A 7 -40.41 -10.31 11.07
C ALA A 7 -39.04 -10.68 11.71
N LEU A 8 -38.46 -11.82 11.34
CA LEU A 8 -37.15 -12.29 11.83
C LEU A 8 -36.09 -12.38 10.72
N GLY A 9 -36.25 -11.61 9.65
CA GLY A 9 -35.45 -11.71 8.43
C GLY A 9 -34.74 -10.43 7.99
N LEU A 10 -34.17 -9.65 8.90
CA LEU A 10 -33.44 -8.41 8.54
C LEU A 10 -31.99 -8.35 9.05
N LEU A 11 -31.45 -9.43 9.59
CA LEU A 11 -30.06 -9.49 10.08
C LEU A 11 -29.01 -10.21 9.21
N PRO A 12 -29.25 -10.76 7.98
CA PRO A 12 -28.16 -11.36 7.21
C PRO A 12 -27.42 -10.36 6.29
N LEU A 13 -27.83 -9.09 6.21
CA LEU A 13 -27.25 -8.14 5.24
C LEU A 13 -25.92 -7.52 5.68
N LEU A 14 -25.50 -7.69 6.94
CA LEU A 14 -24.28 -7.08 7.47
C LEU A 14 -23.02 -7.93 7.29
N ALA A 15 -23.15 -9.20 6.90
CA ALA A 15 -22.01 -10.10 6.66
C ALA A 15 -21.49 -10.09 5.21
N ALA A 16 -22.16 -9.38 4.28
CA ALA A 16 -21.84 -9.41 2.86
C ALA A 16 -20.87 -8.30 2.41
N CYS A 17 -20.50 -7.35 3.28
CA CYS A 17 -19.75 -6.17 2.86
C CYS A 17 -18.26 -6.41 2.57
N ALA A 18 -17.65 -7.49 3.09
CA ALA A 18 -16.23 -7.79 2.89
C ALA A 18 -15.94 -8.75 1.72
N ASP A 19 -16.90 -9.58 1.31
CA ASP A 19 -16.67 -10.61 0.27
C ASP A 19 -17.00 -10.14 -1.16
N THR A 20 -17.24 -8.84 -1.35
CA THR A 20 -17.40 -8.25 -2.67
C THR A 20 -16.04 -8.05 -3.33
N SER A 21 -15.98 -8.05 -4.67
CA SER A 21 -14.74 -7.76 -5.40
C SER A 21 -14.15 -6.40 -5.00
N GLN A 22 -14.99 -5.38 -4.74
CA GLN A 22 -14.53 -4.09 -4.23
C GLN A 22 -14.00 -4.17 -2.79
N GLY A 23 -14.63 -4.98 -1.93
CA GLY A 23 -14.14 -5.24 -0.57
C GLY A 23 -12.72 -5.82 -0.57
N LYS A 24 -12.45 -6.79 -1.45
CA LYS A 24 -11.12 -7.41 -1.61
C LYS A 24 -10.06 -6.42 -2.11
N LEU A 25 -10.42 -5.58 -3.08
CA LEU A 25 -9.53 -4.54 -3.58
C LEU A 25 -9.19 -3.51 -2.49
N ARG A 26 -10.18 -3.10 -1.69
CA ARG A 26 -9.97 -2.17 -0.57
C ARG A 26 -9.05 -2.77 0.48
N GLN A 27 -9.30 -4.02 0.86
CA GLN A 27 -8.45 -4.74 1.79
C GLN A 27 -7.01 -4.78 1.31
N ALA A 28 -6.78 -5.07 0.02
CA ALA A 28 -5.43 -5.10 -0.54
C ALA A 28 -4.71 -3.74 -0.47
N VAL A 29 -5.42 -2.61 -0.64
CA VAL A 29 -4.83 -1.28 -0.46
C VAL A 29 -4.39 -1.08 0.99
N TYR A 30 -5.26 -1.37 1.96
CA TYR A 30 -4.94 -1.22 3.39
C TYR A 30 -3.85 -2.19 3.87
N ASP A 31 -3.78 -3.40 3.30
CA ASP A 31 -2.70 -4.35 3.59
C ASP A 31 -1.35 -3.81 3.10
N VAL A 32 -1.31 -3.18 1.91
CA VAL A 32 -0.11 -2.52 1.40
C VAL A 32 0.24 -1.29 2.22
N ASP A 33 -0.73 -0.47 2.64
CA ASP A 33 -0.49 0.69 3.50
C ASP A 33 0.19 0.29 4.83
N SER A 34 -0.39 -0.70 5.51
CA SER A 34 0.17 -1.26 6.73
C SER A 34 1.61 -1.77 6.52
N ALA A 35 1.85 -2.54 5.45
CA ALA A 35 3.17 -3.05 5.11
C ALA A 35 4.16 -1.93 4.77
N TYR A 36 3.72 -0.91 4.04
CA TYR A 36 4.49 0.28 3.73
C TYR A 36 4.95 0.99 5.00
N HIS A 37 4.04 1.24 5.95
CA HIS A 37 4.39 1.91 7.19
C HIS A 37 5.37 1.09 8.03
N VAL A 38 5.24 -0.23 8.09
CA VAL A 38 6.23 -1.10 8.76
C VAL A 38 7.61 -0.99 8.09
N LEU A 39 7.67 -1.02 6.76
CA LEU A 39 8.92 -0.94 6.00
C LEU A 39 9.57 0.45 6.08
N ALA A 40 8.75 1.51 6.08
CA ALA A 40 9.19 2.90 6.05
C ALA A 40 9.53 3.46 7.44
N ASN A 41 8.98 2.88 8.51
CA ASN A 41 9.23 3.33 9.90
C ASN A 41 10.72 3.53 10.26
N PRO A 42 11.67 2.64 9.91
CA PRO A 42 13.09 2.85 10.23
C PRO A 42 13.81 3.83 9.29
N MET A 43 13.19 4.27 8.17
CA MET A 43 13.86 5.11 7.18
C MET A 43 14.43 6.42 7.74
N PRO A 44 13.72 7.18 8.61
CA PRO A 44 14.27 8.43 9.16
C PRO A 44 15.58 8.22 9.91
N ASP A 45 15.68 7.14 10.69
CA ASP A 45 16.89 6.82 11.45
C ASP A 45 18.02 6.31 10.54
N VAL A 46 17.71 5.51 9.51
CA VAL A 46 18.69 5.12 8.48
C VAL A 46 19.22 6.34 7.73
N MET A 47 18.34 7.24 7.30
CA MET A 47 18.71 8.47 6.59
C MET A 47 19.54 9.42 7.45
N ALA A 48 19.28 9.44 8.76
CA ALA A 48 20.05 10.19 9.75
C ALA A 48 21.37 9.50 10.16
N GLY A 49 21.69 8.32 9.62
CA GLY A 49 22.91 7.58 9.94
C GLY A 49 22.94 6.99 11.35
N LYS A 50 21.77 6.81 11.99
CA LYS A 50 21.66 6.26 13.34
C LYS A 50 21.64 4.73 13.38
N VAL A 51 21.51 4.08 12.22
CA VAL A 51 21.50 2.61 12.12
C VAL A 51 22.91 2.10 11.84
N PRO A 52 23.54 1.36 12.77
CA PRO A 52 24.89 0.82 12.58
C PRO A 52 24.96 -0.11 11.36
N GLY A 53 26.08 -0.04 10.63
CA GLY A 53 26.32 -0.90 9.47
C GLY A 53 25.57 -0.50 8.19
N VAL A 54 24.74 0.56 8.24
CA VAL A 54 24.08 1.11 7.05
C VAL A 54 24.59 2.53 6.80
N ALA A 55 25.19 2.75 5.64
CA ALA A 55 25.66 4.05 5.20
C ALA A 55 25.11 4.35 3.80
N LEU A 56 24.20 5.33 3.73
CA LEU A 56 23.65 5.79 2.45
C LEU A 56 24.40 7.04 1.97
N THR A 57 24.76 7.06 0.70
CA THR A 57 25.18 8.29 -0.01
C THR A 57 24.00 9.25 -0.15
N ASP A 58 24.26 10.53 -0.41
CA ASP A 58 23.20 11.52 -0.62
C ASP A 58 22.31 11.18 -1.83
N THR A 59 22.90 10.60 -2.88
CA THR A 59 22.16 10.06 -4.02
C THR A 59 21.21 8.94 -3.59
N GLN A 60 21.69 7.97 -2.80
CA GLN A 60 20.86 6.87 -2.30
C GLN A 60 19.74 7.35 -1.38
N LYS A 61 20.00 8.35 -0.52
CA LYS A 61 18.96 8.98 0.30
C LYS A 61 17.89 9.65 -0.57
N THR A 62 18.30 10.32 -1.63
CA THR A 62 17.38 10.96 -2.59
C THR A 62 16.50 9.93 -3.28
N ILE A 63 17.10 8.84 -3.75
CA ILE A 63 16.37 7.72 -4.38
C ILE A 63 15.39 7.10 -3.37
N ALA A 64 15.83 6.78 -2.15
CA ALA A 64 14.97 6.20 -1.11
C ALA A 64 13.75 7.08 -0.81
N LYS A 65 13.95 8.40 -0.68
CA LYS A 65 12.87 9.36 -0.45
C LYS A 65 11.88 9.39 -1.61
N ALA A 66 12.39 9.50 -2.84
CA ALA A 66 11.54 9.55 -4.03
C ALA A 66 10.72 8.27 -4.19
N ALA A 67 11.37 7.11 -4.09
CA ALA A 67 10.73 5.80 -4.16
C ALA A 67 9.63 5.64 -3.09
N SER A 68 9.95 5.95 -1.83
CA SER A 68 8.99 5.89 -0.73
C SER A 68 7.81 6.84 -0.92
N GLN A 69 8.07 8.06 -1.38
CA GLN A 69 7.04 9.07 -1.63
C GLN A 69 6.09 8.66 -2.75
N THR A 70 6.59 8.02 -3.82
CA THR A 70 5.74 7.55 -4.92
C THR A 70 4.73 6.51 -4.43
N VAL A 71 5.20 5.50 -3.69
CA VAL A 71 4.31 4.47 -3.12
C VAL A 71 3.29 5.10 -2.16
N PHE A 72 3.73 5.99 -1.27
CA PHE A 72 2.83 6.68 -0.35
C PHE A 72 1.76 7.50 -1.07
N ASN A 73 2.13 8.23 -2.12
CA ASN A 73 1.17 9.01 -2.91
C ASN A 73 0.09 8.13 -3.56
N GLU A 74 0.49 6.94 -4.03
CA GLU A 74 -0.44 6.00 -4.64
C GLU A 74 -1.41 5.40 -3.62
N ILE A 75 -0.91 5.01 -2.44
CA ILE A 75 -1.75 4.59 -1.30
C ILE A 75 -2.77 5.69 -1.00
N GLN A 76 -2.32 6.92 -0.76
CA GLN A 76 -3.20 8.05 -0.42
C GLN A 76 -4.25 8.32 -1.50
N SER A 77 -3.88 8.20 -2.78
CA SER A 77 -4.80 8.39 -3.91
C SER A 77 -5.92 7.34 -3.93
N LEU A 78 -5.55 6.07 -3.70
CA LEU A 78 -6.51 4.96 -3.65
C LEU A 78 -7.39 5.04 -2.39
N GLU A 79 -6.81 5.33 -1.22
CA GLU A 79 -7.56 5.52 0.02
C GLU A 79 -8.54 6.68 -0.08
N THR A 80 -8.12 7.83 -0.63
CA THR A 80 -9.02 8.97 -0.88
C THR A 80 -10.20 8.56 -1.77
N SER A 81 -9.95 7.74 -2.79
CA SER A 81 -11.00 7.22 -3.67
C SER A 81 -11.96 6.29 -2.90
N ILE A 82 -11.43 5.42 -2.04
CA ILE A 82 -12.22 4.51 -1.20
C ILE A 82 -13.10 5.29 -0.21
N GLU A 83 -12.52 6.27 0.48
CA GLU A 83 -13.21 7.15 1.44
C GLU A 83 -14.31 7.97 0.77
N SER A 84 -14.08 8.40 -0.47
CA SER A 84 -15.07 9.08 -1.31
C SER A 84 -16.19 8.15 -1.82
N GLY A 85 -16.12 6.85 -1.53
CA GLY A 85 -17.08 5.84 -1.97
C GLY A 85 -16.91 5.39 -3.43
N ASN A 86 -15.81 5.77 -4.08
CA ASN A 86 -15.55 5.37 -5.46
C ASN A 86 -15.18 3.88 -5.54
N SER A 87 -15.42 3.30 -6.72
CA SER A 87 -14.88 1.98 -7.05
C SER A 87 -13.43 2.13 -7.49
N ILE A 88 -12.58 1.21 -7.04
CA ILE A 88 -11.19 1.09 -7.48
C ILE A 88 -11.03 -0.11 -8.42
N THR A 89 -9.96 -0.14 -9.20
CA THR A 89 -9.73 -1.17 -10.21
C THR A 89 -8.68 -2.17 -9.76
N GLN A 90 -8.79 -3.41 -10.24
CA GLN A 90 -7.75 -4.41 -10.05
C GLN A 90 -6.40 -3.93 -10.62
N THR A 91 -6.41 -3.23 -11.76
CA THR A 91 -5.20 -2.69 -12.38
C THR A 91 -4.48 -1.70 -11.46
N ALA A 92 -5.20 -0.77 -10.84
CA ALA A 92 -4.60 0.21 -9.94
C ALA A 92 -4.04 -0.46 -8.67
N VAL A 93 -4.77 -1.42 -8.09
CA VAL A 93 -4.29 -2.17 -6.92
C VAL A 93 -3.06 -3.02 -7.27
N SER A 94 -3.04 -3.67 -8.45
CA SER A 94 -1.89 -4.46 -8.89
C SER A 94 -0.67 -3.58 -9.23
N ALA A 95 -0.88 -2.36 -9.72
CA ALA A 95 0.20 -1.38 -9.89
C ALA A 95 0.80 -0.99 -8.52
N LEU A 96 -0.04 -0.65 -7.54
CA LEU A 96 0.41 -0.34 -6.17
C LEU A 96 1.22 -1.49 -5.57
N GLN A 97 0.74 -2.73 -5.71
CA GLN A 97 1.45 -3.91 -5.20
C GLN A 97 2.82 -4.10 -5.88
N ALA A 98 2.92 -3.86 -7.19
CA ALA A 98 4.18 -3.95 -7.93
C ALA A 98 5.16 -2.84 -7.54
N ASP A 99 4.67 -1.63 -7.34
CA ASP A 99 5.47 -0.49 -6.88
C ASP A 99 5.96 -0.69 -5.45
N PHE A 100 5.11 -1.23 -4.57
CA PHE A 100 5.51 -1.60 -3.21
C PHE A 100 6.59 -2.69 -3.19
N ALA A 101 6.45 -3.75 -3.99
CA ALA A 101 7.47 -4.80 -4.10
C ALA A 101 8.80 -4.26 -4.67
N SER A 102 8.72 -3.34 -5.64
CA SER A 102 9.88 -2.64 -6.18
C SER A 102 10.55 -1.76 -5.12
N PHE A 103 9.76 -1.07 -4.31
CA PHE A 103 10.25 -0.27 -3.18
C PHE A 103 10.94 -1.12 -2.12
N GLU A 104 10.37 -2.27 -1.75
CA GLU A 104 11.00 -3.21 -0.81
C GLU A 104 12.38 -3.66 -1.31
N THR A 105 12.45 -4.07 -2.58
CA THR A 105 13.71 -4.50 -3.22
C THR A 105 14.72 -3.35 -3.30
N CYS A 106 14.28 -2.17 -3.73
CA CYS A 106 15.10 -0.98 -3.78
C CYS A 106 15.66 -0.64 -2.39
N TRP A 107 14.80 -0.60 -1.37
CA TRP A 107 15.19 -0.25 -0.02
C TRP A 107 16.17 -1.26 0.59
N ALA A 108 15.95 -2.56 0.36
CA ALA A 108 16.89 -3.59 0.77
C ALA A 108 18.27 -3.40 0.12
N GLY A 109 18.33 -3.13 -1.19
CA GLY A 109 19.58 -2.91 -1.91
C GLY A 109 20.31 -1.63 -1.48
N LEU A 110 19.59 -0.53 -1.25
CA LEU A 110 20.18 0.72 -0.77
C LEU A 110 20.86 0.52 0.59
N LYS A 111 20.24 -0.22 1.51
CA LYS A 111 20.81 -0.51 2.82
C LYS A 111 22.11 -1.33 2.76
N THR A 112 22.34 -2.07 1.69
CA THR A 112 23.59 -2.82 1.46
C THR A 112 24.59 -2.08 0.58
N GLY A 113 24.30 -0.82 0.23
CA GLY A 113 25.19 0.04 -0.56
C GLY A 113 25.01 -0.08 -2.07
N THR A 114 24.01 -0.80 -2.56
CA THR A 114 23.70 -0.94 -4.00
C THR A 114 22.52 -0.06 -4.41
N THR A 115 22.34 0.17 -5.72
CA THR A 115 21.14 0.82 -6.26
C THR A 115 20.53 -0.12 -7.31
N PRO A 116 19.63 -1.03 -6.91
CA PRO A 116 19.00 -1.97 -7.85
C PRO A 116 18.12 -1.26 -8.89
N ASP A 117 17.94 -1.88 -10.06
CA ASP A 117 17.05 -1.38 -11.12
C ASP A 117 15.60 -1.22 -10.63
N ALA A 118 15.19 -1.99 -9.62
CA ALA A 118 13.90 -1.85 -8.95
C ALA A 118 13.64 -0.43 -8.41
N CYS A 119 14.69 0.33 -8.06
CA CYS A 119 14.55 1.72 -7.65
C CYS A 119 14.02 2.63 -8.77
N ALA A 120 14.23 2.27 -10.04
CA ALA A 120 13.73 2.99 -11.20
C ALA A 120 12.39 2.44 -11.74
N ALA A 121 11.96 1.26 -11.25
CA ALA A 121 10.72 0.61 -11.68
C ALA A 121 9.46 1.23 -11.04
N ILE A 122 9.62 2.00 -9.96
CA ILE A 122 8.54 2.63 -9.19
C ILE A 122 8.04 3.85 -9.95
N ASN A 123 6.80 3.80 -10.44
CA ASN A 123 6.28 4.77 -11.41
C ASN A 123 4.90 5.35 -11.05
N GLY A 124 4.26 4.85 -10.00
CA GLY A 124 2.86 5.05 -9.64
C GLY A 124 1.90 4.32 -10.59
N SER A 125 0.65 4.10 -10.17
CA SER A 125 -0.43 3.76 -11.10
C SER A 125 -0.63 4.90 -12.10
N LYS A 126 -0.22 4.66 -13.36
CA LYS A 126 -0.60 5.47 -14.52
C LYS A 126 -1.90 4.94 -15.13
#